data_AF-X1PH27-F1
#
_entry.id   AF-X1PH27-F1
#
_cell.length_a   1.000
_cell.length_b   1.000
_cell.length_c   1.000
_cell.angle_alpha   90.00
_cell.angle_beta   90.00
_cell.angle_gamma   90.00
#
_symmetry.space_group_name_H-M   'P 1'
#
loop_
_entity.id
_entity.type
_entity.pdbx_description
1 polymer ?
#
loop_
_entity_poly.entity_id
_entity_poly.type
_entity_poly.pdbx_seq_one_letter_code
_entity_poly.pdbx_strand_id
1 'polypeptide(L)' 'MEECKLCGKNGEDLSLLSANHKELGKIMVCRECWVKLYEENRMLSCNTGSSGGICPTCR' A
#
# COMPACT_ATOMS: atom_id res chain seq x y z
N MET A 1 -17.17 -3.86 8.11
CA MET A 1 -16.11 -4.86 7.93
C MET A 1 -15.08 -4.24 7.02
N GLU A 2 -13.81 -4.25 7.42
CA GLU A 2 -12.76 -3.78 6.53
C GLU A 2 -12.45 -4.89 5.51
N GLU A 3 -12.27 -4.51 4.25
CA GLU A 3 -11.99 -5.43 3.14
C GLU A 3 -10.71 -5.04 2.41
N CYS A 4 -9.99 -6.05 1.92
CA CYS A 4 -8.84 -5.83 1.06
C CYS A 4 -9.28 -5.26 -0.29
N LYS A 5 -8.82 -4.05 -0.63
CA LYS A 5 -9.18 -3.38 -1.89
C LYS A 5 -8.66 -4.08 -3.17
N LEU A 6 -7.74 -5.04 -3.05
CA LEU A 6 -7.19 -5.77 -4.19
C LEU A 6 -7.87 -7.13 -4.42
N CYS A 7 -8.16 -7.88 -3.36
CA CYS A 7 -8.69 -9.24 -3.48
C CYS A 7 -10.09 -9.43 -2.90
N GLY A 8 -10.68 -8.38 -2.29
CA GLY A 8 -12.01 -8.43 -1.69
C GLY A 8 -12.12 -9.27 -0.41
N LYS A 9 -11.01 -9.83 0.08
CA LYS A 9 -11.00 -10.57 1.35
C LYS A 9 -11.47 -9.67 2.49
N ASN A 10 -12.45 -10.15 3.24
CA ASN A 10 -13.01 -9.51 4.42
C ASN A 10 -13.17 -10.56 5.53
N GLY A 11 -13.13 -10.13 6.78
CA GLY A 11 -13.28 -10.99 7.95
C GLY A 11 -12.94 -10.23 9.22
N GLU A 12 -13.55 -10.60 10.35
CA GLU A 12 -13.30 -9.94 11.65
C GLU A 12 -11.84 -10.09 12.11
N ASP A 13 -11.15 -11.16 11.71
CA ASP A 13 -9.73 -11.42 11.99
C ASP A 13 -8.77 -10.96 10.88
N LEU A 14 -9.27 -10.28 9.85
CA LEU A 14 -8.46 -9.98 8.68
C LEU A 14 -7.60 -8.72 8.91
N SER A 15 -6.34 -8.94 9.28
CA SER A 15 -5.37 -7.85 9.42
C SER A 15 -5.09 -7.17 8.07
N LEU A 16 -5.62 -5.98 7.90
CA LEU A 16 -5.33 -5.12 6.77
C LEU A 16 -4.13 -4.22 7.06
N LEU A 17 -3.30 -4.05 6.04
CA LEU A 17 -2.14 -3.18 6.05
C LEU A 17 -2.38 -2.01 5.11
N SER A 18 -1.96 -0.84 5.56
CA SER A 18 -1.93 0.34 4.71
C SER A 18 -0.80 0.22 3.69
N ALA A 19 -1.16 0.22 2.41
CA ALA A 19 -0.25 0.27 1.27
C ALA A 19 -0.37 1.62 0.56
N ASN A 20 0.75 2.32 0.35
CA ASN A 20 0.78 3.51 -0.50
C ASN A 20 0.98 3.06 -1.95
N HIS A 21 -0.10 2.76 -2.67
CA HIS A 21 -0.04 2.36 -4.07
C HIS A 21 0.36 3.56 -4.95
N LYS A 22 1.25 3.35 -5.92
CA LYS A 22 1.74 4.41 -6.82
C LYS A 22 0.62 5.15 -7.56
N GLU A 23 -0.39 4.42 -8.04
CA GLU A 23 -1.48 4.99 -8.86
C GLU A 23 -2.78 5.25 -8.08
N LEU A 24 -3.03 4.49 -7.01
CA LEU A 24 -4.31 4.50 -6.29
C LEU A 24 -4.22 5.27 -4.96
N GLY A 25 -3.02 5.71 -4.59
CA GLY A 25 -2.76 6.32 -3.29
C GLY A 25 -2.82 5.32 -2.14
N LYS A 26 -3.18 5.80 -0.95
CA LYS A 26 -3.23 4.98 0.27
C LYS A 26 -4.44 4.06 0.25
N ILE A 27 -4.21 2.75 0.15
CA ILE A 27 -5.24 1.70 0.14
C ILE A 27 -5.01 0.69 1.26
N MET A 28 -6.08 0.07 1.75
CA MET A 28 -6.02 -1.01 2.75
C MET A 28 -6.05 -2.36 2.04
N VAL A 29 -5.03 -3.19 2.28
CA VAL A 29 -4.86 -4.49 1.62
C VAL A 29 -4.44 -5.56 2.62
N CYS A 30 -4.79 -6.82 2.38
CA CYS A 30 -4.34 -7.91 3.24
C CYS A 30 -2.82 -8.10 3.15
N ARG A 31 -2.23 -8.79 4.13
CA ARG A 31 -0.79 -9.08 4.17
C ARG A 31 -0.24 -9.68 2.87
N GLU A 32 -0.95 -10.62 2.26
CA GLU A 32 -0.54 -11.26 1.01
C GLU A 32 -0.45 -10.26 -0.14
N CYS A 33 -1.48 -9.42 -0.30
CA CYS A 33 -1.51 -8.38 -1.32
C CYS A 33 -0.47 -7.29 -1.05
N TRP A 34 -0.25 -6.95 0.21
CA TRP A 34 0.79 -5.99 0.62
C TRP A 34 2.19 -6.48 0.20
N VAL A 35 2.50 -7.75 0.48
CA VAL A 35 3.79 -8.36 0.11
C VAL A 35 3.97 -8.36 -1.41
N LYS A 36 2.95 -8.75 -2.19
CA LYS A 36 2.99 -8.69 -3.66
C LYS A 36 3.27 -7.27 -4.17
N LEU A 37 2.55 -6.27 -3.65
CA LEU A 37 2.78 -4.88 -4.03
C LEU A 37 4.19 -4.41 -3.70
N TYR A 38 4.77 -4.88 -2.59
CA TYR A 38 6.14 -4.58 -2.20
C TYR A 38 7.15 -5.25 -3.14
N GLU A 39 6.99 -6.55 -3.42
CA GLU A 39 7.84 -7.32 -4.33
C GLU A 39 7.80 -6.77 -5.77
N GLU A 40 6.63 -6.35 -6.24
CA GLU A 40 6.45 -5.71 -7.55
C GLU A 40 6.88 -4.24 -7.57
N ASN A 41 7.39 -3.69 -6.46
CA ASN A 41 7.72 -2.27 -6.30
C ASN A 41 6.55 -1.35 -6.70
N ARG A 42 5.29 -1.77 -6.50
CA ARG A 42 4.09 -0.95 -6.77
C ARG A 42 3.70 -0.04 -5.61
N MET A 43 4.44 -0.15 -4.50
CA MET A 43 4.35 0.77 -3.38
C MET A 43 5.25 1.98 -3.59
N LEU A 44 4.76 3.15 -3.18
CA LEU A 44 5.60 4.31 -2.96
C LEU A 44 6.48 4.03 -1.75
N SER A 45 7.76 3.73 -2.00
CA SER A 45 8.78 3.77 -0.98
C SER A 45 8.91 5.21 -0.50
N CYS A 46 8.55 5.46 0.75
CA CYS A 46 8.80 6.73 1.43
C CYS A 46 10.30 6.84 1.71
N ASN A 47 11.11 6.97 0.66
CA ASN A 47 12.55 7.11 0.80
C ASN A 47 12.86 8.59 0.98
N THR A 48 12.84 9.03 2.23
CA THR A 48 13.53 10.25 2.65
C THR A 48 15.03 9.99 2.53
N GLY A 49 15.59 10.07 1.32
CA GLY A 49 17.01 9.84 1.11
C GLY A 49 17.41 9.68 -0.35
N SER A 50 17.99 10.76 -0.89
CA SER A 50 18.73 10.88 -2.16
C SER A 50 17.95 10.95 -3.49
N SER A 51 18.07 12.17 -4.05
CA SER A 51 18.05 12.54 -5.46
C SER A 51 16.68 12.63 -6.18
N GLY A 52 16.10 13.84 -6.16
CA GLY A 52 15.56 14.43 -7.38
C GLY A 52 14.05 14.37 -7.67
N GLY A 53 13.21 13.85 -6.78
CA GLY A 53 11.75 13.81 -7.02
C GLY A 53 10.96 14.14 -5.76
N ILE A 54 10.45 15.37 -5.68
CA ILE A 54 9.50 15.80 -4.65
C ILE A 54 8.27 14.88 -4.75
N CYS A 55 8.00 14.05 -3.74
CA CYS A 55 6.73 13.34 -3.63
C CYS A 55 5.72 14.27 -2.90
N PRO A 56 4.74 14.88 -3.59
CA PRO A 56 3.86 15.88 -2.99
C PRO A 56 2.76 15.30 -2.09
N THR A 57 2.81 14.02 -1.71
CA THR A 57 1.65 13.30 -1.15
C THR A 57 1.79 12.90 0.32
N CYS A 58 2.81 13.39 1.02
CA CYS A 58 2.83 13.37 2.49
C CYS A 58 2.79 14.82 2.99
N ARG A 59 1.59 15.41 2.98
CA ARG A 59 1.30 16.65 3.69
C ARG A 59 0.32 16.36 4.82
#